data_AF-A0A0C9Y846-F1
#
_entry.id   AF-A0A0C9Y846-F1
#
_cell.length_a   1.000
_cell.length_b   1.000
_cell.length_c   1.000
_cell.angle_alpha   90.00
_cell.angle_beta   90.00
_cell.angle_gamma   90.00
#
_symmetry.space_group_name_H-M   'P 1'
#
loop_
_entity.id
_entity.type
_entity.pdbx_description
1 polymer ?
#
loop_
_entity_poly.entity_id
_entity_poly.type
_entity_poly.pdbx_seq_one_letter_code
_entity_poly.pdbx_strand_id
1 'polypeptide(L)'
;MTEATPKIKIVKGAAADLSAATYQIHDESHTVGNALRWMLMKNPKVEFCGYRAGTDLLCPVAYWLLPLSFITMITSHAPHACAPHPSENVINVRIQMYGTKLLHCPCRQLPIICHPDNLSSLQALTTALSDLDSLCETVEDAYLTSLREDRYERWEEKS
;
A
#
# COMPACT_ATOMS: atom_id res chain seq x y z
N MET A 1 10.99 -15.98 -25.98
CA MET A 1 10.38 -16.73 -24.87
C MET A 1 10.11 -15.73 -23.76
N THR A 2 8.87 -15.23 -23.66
CA THR A 2 8.48 -14.26 -22.62
C THR A 2 8.27 -15.01 -21.32
N GLU A 3 9.24 -14.91 -20.42
CA GLU A 3 9.11 -15.40 -19.05
C GLU A 3 8.05 -14.56 -18.34
N ALA A 4 6.90 -15.16 -18.03
CA ALA A 4 5.78 -14.47 -17.41
C ALA A 4 6.16 -14.12 -15.96
N THR A 5 6.71 -12.93 -15.75
CA THR A 5 6.93 -12.40 -14.40
C THR A 5 5.57 -12.22 -13.73
N PRO A 6 5.32 -12.86 -12.56
CA PRO A 6 4.05 -12.68 -11.87
C PRO A 6 3.90 -11.21 -11.45
N LYS A 7 2.70 -10.66 -11.69
CA LYS A 7 2.35 -9.25 -11.44
C LYS A 7 2.62 -8.83 -9.99
N ILE A 8 2.39 -9.74 -9.03
CA ILE A 8 2.60 -9.52 -7.61
C ILE A 8 3.57 -10.58 -7.08
N LYS A 9 4.60 -10.14 -6.36
CA LYS A 9 5.57 -10.98 -5.66
C LYS A 9 5.63 -10.59 -4.19
N ILE A 10 5.73 -11.56 -3.31
CA ILE A 10 5.97 -11.30 -1.88
C ILE A 10 7.49 -11.31 -1.67
N VAL A 11 8.03 -10.21 -1.13
CA VAL A 11 9.47 -10.08 -0.88
C VAL A 11 9.85 -10.95 0.33
N LYS A 12 11.02 -11.59 0.27
CA LYS A 12 11.58 -12.41 1.36
C LYS A 12 11.96 -11.52 2.55
N GLY A 13 11.00 -11.32 3.43
CA GLY A 13 11.09 -10.49 4.64
C GLY A 13 9.74 -10.33 5.35
N ALA A 14 8.75 -11.15 4.97
CA ALA A 14 7.46 -11.20 5.64
C ALA A 14 7.61 -11.91 6.99
N ALA A 15 6.93 -11.40 8.01
CA ALA A 15 6.80 -12.10 9.28
C ALA A 15 6.15 -13.48 9.04
N ALA A 16 6.52 -14.49 9.84
CA ALA A 16 5.99 -15.85 9.70
C ALA A 16 4.44 -15.91 9.72
N ASP A 17 3.82 -14.95 10.41
CA ASP A 17 2.37 -14.85 10.58
C ASP A 17 1.67 -13.99 9.50
N LEU A 18 2.38 -13.51 8.47
CA LEU A 18 1.86 -12.59 7.44
C LEU A 18 1.25 -11.28 7.99
N SER A 19 1.50 -10.96 9.25
CA SER A 19 1.06 -9.76 9.95
C SER A 19 1.81 -8.50 9.48
N ALA A 20 3.05 -8.69 9.02
CA ALA A 20 3.84 -7.71 8.30
C ALA A 20 4.38 -8.34 7.01
N ALA A 21 4.01 -7.79 5.86
CA ALA A 21 4.45 -8.27 4.55
C ALA A 21 4.79 -7.10 3.62
N THR A 22 5.71 -7.35 2.69
CA THR A 22 6.06 -6.42 1.62
C THR A 22 5.69 -7.05 0.29
N TYR A 23 4.82 -6.38 -0.45
CA TYR A 23 4.34 -6.77 -1.76
C TYR A 23 5.06 -5.95 -2.83
N GLN A 24 5.66 -6.64 -3.78
CA GLN A 24 6.28 -6.06 -4.97
C GLN A 24 5.32 -6.22 -6.13
N ILE A 25 4.85 -5.10 -6.68
CA ILE A 25 3.93 -5.04 -7.81
C ILE A 25 4.70 -4.56 -9.03
N HIS A 26 4.67 -5.35 -10.10
CA HIS A 26 5.33 -5.04 -11.36
C HIS A 26 4.42 -4.25 -12.31
N ASP A 27 5.02 -3.44 -13.17
CA ASP A 27 4.34 -2.62 -14.19
C ASP A 27 3.27 -1.69 -13.61
N GLU A 28 3.53 -1.11 -12.44
CA GLU A 28 2.65 -0.13 -11.80
C GLU A 28 3.43 1.13 -11.40
N SER A 29 2.70 2.24 -11.29
CA SER A 29 3.26 3.57 -10.97
C SER A 29 2.71 4.18 -9.68
N HIS A 30 3.26 5.32 -9.27
CA HIS A 30 2.85 6.07 -8.08
C HIS A 30 1.33 6.29 -7.96
N THR A 31 0.60 6.36 -9.07
CA THR A 31 -0.86 6.51 -9.09
C THR A 31 -1.56 5.42 -8.27
N VAL A 32 -1.28 4.15 -8.56
CA VAL A 32 -1.88 3.00 -7.85
C VAL A 32 -1.32 2.89 -6.43
N GLY A 33 -0.02 3.15 -6.25
CA GLY A 33 0.60 3.15 -4.92
C GLY A 33 -0.03 4.15 -3.96
N ASN A 34 -0.32 5.37 -4.43
CA ASN A 34 -0.96 6.41 -3.63
C ASN A 34 -2.43 6.10 -3.31
N ALA A 35 -3.19 5.59 -4.29
CA ALA A 35 -4.58 5.18 -4.10
C ALA A 35 -4.69 4.04 -3.07
N LEU A 36 -3.87 3.00 -3.21
CA LEU A 36 -3.81 1.88 -2.27
C LEU A 36 -3.41 2.31 -0.87
N ARG A 37 -2.44 3.23 -0.75
CA ARG A 37 -2.06 3.78 0.56
C ARG A 37 -3.25 4.46 1.23
N TRP A 38 -4.05 5.23 0.50
CA TRP A 38 -5.21 5.92 1.07
C TRP A 38 -6.27 4.91 1.54
N MET A 39 -6.59 3.92 0.71
CA MET A 39 -7.54 2.84 1.03
C MET A 39 -7.09 2.05 2.27
N LEU A 40 -5.83 1.62 2.31
CA LEU A 40 -5.29 0.83 3.43
C LEU A 40 -5.26 1.62 4.74
N MET A 41 -5.01 2.93 4.69
CA MET A 41 -5.04 3.78 5.89
C MET A 41 -6.45 4.02 6.45
N LYS A 42 -7.52 3.76 5.67
CA LYS A 42 -8.90 3.80 6.20
C LYS A 42 -9.21 2.62 7.12
N ASN A 43 -8.49 1.52 6.96
CA ASN A 43 -8.71 0.32 7.75
C ASN A 43 -8.08 0.49 9.15
N PRO A 44 -8.86 0.51 10.24
CA PRO A 44 -8.34 0.71 11.60
C PRO A 44 -7.47 -0.45 12.10
N LYS A 45 -7.43 -1.55 11.35
CA LYS A 45 -6.62 -2.75 11.64
C LYS A 45 -5.20 -2.65 11.07
N VAL A 46 -4.94 -1.69 10.19
CA VAL A 46 -3.62 -1.44 9.61
C VAL A 46 -2.88 -0.41 10.47
N GLU A 47 -1.73 -0.82 11.02
CA GLU A 47 -0.86 0.05 11.83
C GLU A 47 -0.02 0.97 10.96
N PHE A 48 0.50 0.41 9.88
CA PHE A 48 1.40 1.14 9.02
C PHE A 48 1.25 0.65 7.59
N CYS A 49 1.11 1.61 6.68
CA CYS A 49 1.17 1.39 5.24
C CYS A 49 2.13 2.40 4.60
N GLY A 50 3.14 1.90 3.91
CA GLY A 50 4.08 2.71 3.13
C GLY A 50 4.30 2.09 1.76
N TYR A 51 4.45 2.92 0.73
CA TYR A 51 4.89 2.48 -0.58
C TYR A 51 6.13 3.25 -1.01
N ARG A 52 6.94 2.64 -1.86
CA ARG A 52 8.01 3.29 -2.62
C ARG A 52 7.92 2.80 -4.05
N ALA A 53 8.08 3.70 -5.02
CA ALA A 53 8.24 3.29 -6.40
C ALA A 53 9.73 3.42 -6.78
N GLY A 54 10.20 2.53 -7.64
CA GLY A 54 11.56 2.56 -8.17
C GLY A 54 11.95 3.87 -8.87
N THR A 55 10.96 4.67 -9.25
CA THR A 55 11.10 5.94 -9.95
C THR A 55 11.43 7.13 -9.05
N ASP A 56 11.70 6.94 -7.75
CA ASP A 56 12.05 8.02 -6.81
C ASP A 56 13.47 8.59 -7.00
N LEU A 57 13.77 9.07 -8.22
CA LEU A 57 14.87 9.99 -8.51
C LEU A 57 14.38 11.43 -8.73
N LEU A 58 13.08 11.70 -8.63
CA LEU A 58 12.53 13.06 -8.80
C LEU A 58 11.37 13.32 -7.82
N CYS A 59 11.70 13.74 -6.59
CA CYS A 59 10.89 14.70 -5.82
C CYS A 59 11.69 15.27 -4.62
N PRO A 60 12.55 16.28 -4.82
CA PRO A 60 13.10 17.06 -3.70
C PRO A 60 12.05 17.84 -2.89
N VAL A 61 10.77 17.82 -3.28
CA VAL A 61 9.68 18.54 -2.58
C VAL A 61 9.14 17.85 -1.32
N ALA A 62 9.38 16.55 -1.12
CA ALA A 62 8.87 15.84 0.06
C ALA A 62 9.82 15.90 1.29
N TYR A 63 11.06 16.34 1.10
CA TYR A 63 12.08 16.40 2.18
C TYR A 63 11.95 17.61 3.11
N TRP A 64 11.11 18.60 2.76
CA TRP A 64 11.00 19.84 3.52
C TRP A 64 9.92 19.84 4.64
N LEU A 65 9.14 18.76 4.77
CA LEU A 65 8.02 18.70 5.72
C LEU A 65 8.11 17.56 6.75
N LEU A 66 9.19 16.78 6.78
CA LEU A 66 9.37 15.72 7.78
C LEU A 66 10.63 15.99 8.65
N PRO A 67 10.52 15.89 9.99
CA PRO A 67 11.66 16.08 10.88
C PRO A 67 12.72 15.00 10.64
N LEU A 68 14.01 15.39 10.71
CA LEU A 68 15.17 14.53 10.45
C LEU A 68 15.19 13.21 11.25
N SER A 69 14.47 13.15 12.38
CA SER A 69 14.34 11.96 13.21
C SER A 69 13.50 10.83 12.60
N PHE A 70 12.65 11.09 11.61
CA PHE A 70 11.86 10.05 10.92
C PHE A 70 12.61 9.39 9.76
N ILE A 71 13.62 10.06 9.20
CA ILE A 71 14.40 9.57 8.05
C ILE A 71 15.35 8.44 8.47
N THR A 72 15.86 8.45 9.69
CA THR A 72 16.80 7.43 10.21
C THR A 72 16.13 6.12 10.62
N MET A 73 14.81 6.11 10.88
CA MET A 73 14.09 4.88 11.25
C MET A 73 13.75 4.01 10.03
N ILE A 74 13.73 4.62 8.84
CA ILE A 74 13.46 3.94 7.57
C ILE A 74 14.69 3.21 7.02
N THR A 75 15.90 3.66 7.36
CA THR A 75 17.16 3.18 6.77
C THR A 75 17.88 2.12 7.60
N SER A 76 17.42 1.80 8.82
CA SER A 76 18.18 0.99 9.78
C SER A 76 17.81 -0.50 9.88
N HIS A 77 16.76 -0.97 9.18
CA HIS A 77 16.29 -2.37 9.31
C HIS A 77 15.93 -3.07 7.99
N ALA A 78 16.83 -2.99 7.00
CA ALA A 78 16.91 -3.98 5.93
C ALA A 78 18.25 -3.88 5.19
N PRO A 79 19.30 -4.62 5.58
CA PRO A 79 20.43 -4.84 4.69
C PRO A 79 19.92 -5.70 3.52
N HIS A 80 20.16 -5.26 2.29
CA HIS A 80 19.89 -5.97 1.03
C HIS A 80 18.48 -5.87 0.40
N ALA A 81 17.74 -4.79 0.59
CA ALA A 81 16.70 -4.42 -0.38
C ALA A 81 17.35 -3.55 -1.47
N CYS A 82 17.63 -4.14 -2.63
CA CYS A 82 18.06 -3.43 -3.83
C CYS A 82 17.13 -2.23 -4.04
N ALA A 83 17.68 -1.01 -3.97
CA ALA A 83 16.93 0.18 -4.35
C ALA A 83 16.53 -0.01 -5.82
N PRO A 84 15.23 -0.03 -6.16
CA PRO A 84 14.82 -0.35 -7.51
C PRO A 84 15.38 0.72 -8.45
N HIS A 85 15.95 0.28 -9.57
CA HIS A 85 16.55 1.16 -10.55
C HIS A 85 15.45 2.07 -11.16
N PRO A 86 15.71 3.37 -11.42
CA PRO A 86 14.71 4.34 -11.91
C PRO A 86 14.05 3.98 -13.25
N SER A 87 14.56 2.98 -13.96
CA SER A 87 14.01 2.50 -15.24
C SER A 87 13.01 1.35 -15.08
N GLU A 88 12.80 0.84 -13.86
CA GLU A 88 11.90 -0.28 -13.62
C GLU A 88 10.60 0.20 -12.96
N ASN A 89 9.47 -0.06 -13.64
CA ASN A 89 8.13 0.29 -13.16
C ASN A 89 7.69 -0.69 -12.07
N VAL A 90 8.32 -0.61 -10.89
CA VAL A 90 8.07 -1.51 -9.77
C VAL A 90 7.72 -0.71 -8.53
N ILE A 91 6.66 -1.13 -7.84
CA ILE A 91 6.22 -0.57 -6.56
C ILE A 91 6.42 -1.61 -5.47
N ASN A 92 6.98 -1.18 -4.35
CA ASN A 92 7.04 -1.96 -3.12
C ASN A 92 6.07 -1.36 -2.10
N VAL A 93 5.05 -2.11 -1.70
CA VAL A 93 4.06 -1.73 -0.69
C VAL A 93 4.30 -2.57 0.56
N ARG A 94 4.57 -1.92 1.69
CA ARG A 94 4.74 -2.56 3.01
C ARG A 94 3.50 -2.29 3.85
N ILE A 95 2.89 -3.37 4.34
CA ILE A 95 1.71 -3.34 5.20
C ILE A 95 2.05 -4.02 6.51
N GLN A 96 1.73 -3.35 7.61
CA GLN A 96 1.83 -3.87 8.97
C GLN A 96 0.47 -3.73 9.65
N MET A 97 -0.04 -4.83 10.19
CA MET A 97 -1.32 -4.88 10.89
C MET A 97 -1.15 -4.77 12.41
N TYR A 98 -2.14 -4.18 13.09
CA TYR A 98 -2.24 -4.17 14.55
C TYR A 98 -2.52 -5.60 15.04
N GLY A 99 -1.51 -6.27 15.61
CA GLY A 99 -1.64 -7.65 16.08
C GLY A 99 -0.33 -8.37 16.42
N THR A 100 0.83 -7.76 16.11
CA THR A 100 2.16 -8.33 16.40
C THR A 100 2.66 -8.10 17.82
N LYS A 101 1.81 -7.64 18.75
CA LYS A 101 2.19 -7.68 20.16
C LYS A 101 2.15 -9.14 20.60
N LEU A 102 3.32 -9.79 20.46
CA LEU A 102 3.74 -10.95 21.23
C LEU A 102 3.30 -10.71 22.68
N LEU A 103 2.12 -11.21 23.04
CA LEU A 103 1.78 -11.47 24.42
C LEU A 103 2.68 -12.64 24.82
N HIS A 104 3.91 -12.30 25.18
CA HIS A 104 4.84 -13.19 25.84
C HIS A 104 4.22 -13.48 27.22
N CYS A 105 3.33 -14.46 27.28
CA CYS A 105 2.84 -14.99 28.54
C CYS A 105 3.96 -15.87 29.12
N PRO A 106 4.56 -15.54 30.26
CA PRO A 106 5.71 -16.27 30.81
C PRO A 106 5.36 -17.69 31.33
N CYS A 107 4.16 -18.21 31.08
CA CYS A 107 3.65 -19.43 31.72
C CYS A 107 3.09 -20.52 30.78
N ARG A 108 3.14 -20.40 29.44
CA ARG A 108 2.69 -21.48 28.55
C ARG A 108 3.52 -21.57 27.27
N GLN A 109 4.29 -22.64 27.17
CA GLN A 109 5.04 -23.06 25.98
C GLN A 109 4.11 -23.63 24.89
N LEU A 110 3.05 -22.91 24.53
CA LEU A 110 2.18 -23.23 23.39
C LEU A 110 1.66 -21.91 22.83
N PRO A 111 1.88 -21.60 21.54
CA PRO A 111 1.29 -20.43 20.91
C PRO A 111 -0.23 -20.66 20.84
N ILE A 112 -0.95 -20.10 21.80
CA ILE A 112 -2.40 -20.02 21.71
C ILE A 112 -2.68 -18.94 20.68
N ILE A 113 -3.14 -19.36 19.50
CA ILE A 113 -3.69 -18.49 18.46
C ILE A 113 -4.95 -17.85 19.07
N CYS A 114 -4.78 -16.72 19.74
CA CYS A 114 -5.86 -15.95 20.35
C CYS A 114 -6.17 -14.71 19.52
N HIS A 115 -6.71 -14.89 18.31
CA HIS A 115 -7.84 -14.09 17.83
C HIS A 115 -8.55 -14.85 16.69
N PRO A 116 -9.90 -14.92 16.65
CA PRO A 116 -10.65 -15.75 15.68
C PRO A 116 -10.68 -15.19 14.25
N ASP A 117 -10.18 -13.98 14.05
CA ASP A 117 -10.21 -13.34 12.75
C ASP A 117 -8.84 -13.53 12.10
N ASN A 118 -8.76 -14.46 11.13
CA ASN A 118 -7.59 -14.74 10.27
C ASN A 118 -7.23 -13.54 9.35
N LEU A 119 -7.19 -12.33 9.89
CA LEU A 119 -6.97 -11.09 9.16
C LEU A 119 -5.48 -10.93 8.87
N SER A 120 -5.08 -11.51 7.74
CA SER A 120 -3.75 -11.40 7.16
C SER A 120 -3.58 -10.07 6.41
N SER A 121 -2.34 -9.60 6.27
CA SER A 121 -2.04 -8.44 5.43
C SER A 121 -2.51 -8.61 3.99
N LEU A 122 -2.60 -9.86 3.50
CA LEU A 122 -3.13 -10.19 2.19
C LEU A 122 -4.64 -9.90 2.09
N GLN A 123 -5.40 -10.21 3.14
CA GLN A 123 -6.82 -9.91 3.20
C GLN A 123 -7.05 -8.41 3.22
N ALA A 124 -6.28 -7.66 4.01
CA ALA A 124 -6.35 -6.20 4.02
C ALA A 124 -6.06 -5.59 2.64
N LEU A 125 -5.07 -6.13 1.91
CA LEU A 125 -4.75 -5.71 0.55
C LEU A 125 -5.89 -6.03 -0.43
N THR A 126 -6.46 -7.23 -0.33
CA THR A 126 -7.57 -7.66 -1.19
C THR A 126 -8.82 -6.81 -0.98
N THR A 127 -9.17 -6.54 0.29
CA THR A 127 -10.28 -5.66 0.63
C THR A 127 -10.05 -4.25 0.12
N ALA A 128 -8.85 -3.68 0.33
CA ALA A 128 -8.53 -2.34 -0.16
C ALA A 128 -8.62 -2.22 -1.70
N LEU A 129 -8.27 -3.28 -2.44
CA LEU A 129 -8.44 -3.33 -3.88
C LEU A 129 -9.92 -3.37 -4.28
N SER A 130 -10.73 -4.19 -3.61
CA SER A 130 -12.18 -4.25 -3.84
C SER A 130 -12.87 -2.93 -3.55
N ASP A 131 -12.50 -2.26 -2.45
CA ASP A 131 -13.07 -0.97 -2.07
C ASP A 131 -12.71 0.14 -3.08
N LEU A 132 -11.50 0.09 -3.64
CA LEU A 132 -11.06 1.01 -4.68
C LEU A 132 -11.87 0.83 -5.96
N ASP A 133 -12.14 -0.41 -6.35
CA ASP A 133 -12.94 -0.74 -7.54
C ASP A 133 -14.37 -0.20 -7.39
N SER A 134 -15.02 -0.49 -6.26
CA SER A 134 -16.37 0.03 -5.97
C SER A 134 -16.43 1.56 -5.91
N LEU A 135 -15.35 2.22 -5.46
CA LEU A 135 -15.27 3.68 -5.50
C LEU A 135 -15.22 4.20 -6.93
N CYS A 136 -14.44 3.56 -7.80
CA CYS A 136 -14.37 3.91 -9.22
C CYS A 136 -15.73 3.75 -9.91
N GLU A 137 -16.42 2.63 -9.68
CA GLU A 137 -17.77 2.39 -10.22
C GLU A 137 -18.76 3.47 -9.75
N THR A 138 -18.75 3.81 -8.45
CA THR A 138 -19.65 4.83 -7.90
C THR A 138 -19.41 6.21 -8.50
N VAL A 139 -18.13 6.57 -8.71
CA VAL A 139 -17.76 7.85 -9.33
C VAL A 139 -18.15 7.90 -10.80
N GLU A 140 -17.96 6.80 -11.52
CA GLU A 140 -18.37 6.67 -12.93
C GLU A 140 -19.89 6.81 -13.08
N ASP A 141 -20.67 6.11 -12.26
CA ASP A 141 -22.14 6.20 -12.27
C ASP A 141 -22.64 7.61 -11.97
N ALA A 142 -22.05 8.27 -10.96
CA ALA A 142 -22.37 9.66 -10.63
C ALA A 142 -22.01 10.61 -11.78
N TYR A 143 -20.86 10.39 -12.42
CA TYR A 143 -20.41 11.17 -13.57
C TYR A 143 -21.35 11.01 -14.77
N LEU A 144 -21.72 9.77 -15.13
CA LEU A 144 -22.64 9.49 -16.24
C LEU A 144 -24.04 10.04 -15.99
N THR A 145 -24.49 10.02 -14.73
CA THR A 145 -25.77 10.61 -14.31
C THR A 145 -25.75 12.12 -14.50
N SER A 146 -24.74 12.81 -13.98
CA SER A 146 -24.57 14.26 -14.16
C SER A 146 -24.41 14.66 -15.64
N LEU A 147 -23.75 13.83 -16.44
CA LEU A 147 -23.60 14.06 -17.88
C LEU A 147 -24.94 13.98 -18.62
N ARG A 148 -25.78 13.00 -18.27
CA ARG A 148 -27.12 12.83 -18.86
C ARG A 148 -28.06 13.97 -18.48
N GLU A 149 -27.93 14.47 -17.26
CA GLU A 149 -28.77 15.53 -16.73
C GLU A 149 -28.25 16.94 -17.07
N ASP A 150 -27.10 17.04 -17.74
CA ASP A 150 -26.41 18.28 -18.09
C ASP A 150 -26.12 19.18 -16.86
N ARG A 151 -25.97 18.56 -15.68
CA ARG A 151 -25.71 19.23 -14.39
C ARG A 151 -24.21 19.23 -14.08
N TYR A 152 -23.42 19.94 -14.89
CA TYR A 152 -22.01 20.17 -14.61
C TYR A 152 -21.64 21.62 -14.89
N GLU A 153 -20.68 22.14 -14.12
CA GLU A 153 -20.15 23.48 -14.35
C GLU A 153 -19.35 23.50 -15.65
N ARG A 154 -19.80 24.31 -16.61
CA ARG A 154 -19.02 24.63 -17.80
C ARG A 154 -18.19 25.87 -17.49
N TRP A 155 -16.88 25.71 -17.57
CA TRP A 155 -15.98 26.84 -17.46
C TRP A 155 -15.84 27.48 -18.83
N GLU A 156 -16.33 28.71 -18.99
CA GLU A 156 -16.07 29.52 -20.18
C GLU A 156 -14.81 30.36 -19.94
N GLU A 157 -13.77 30.08 -20.73
CA GLU A 157 -12.54 30.85 -20.72
C GLU A 157 -12.81 32.26 -21.27
N LYS A 158 -12.75 33.27 -20.42
CA LYS A 158 -12.86 34.67 -20.85
C LYS A 158 -11.59 35.07 -21.59
N SER A 159 -11.70 35.24 -22.91
CA SER A 159 -10.67 35.83 -23.77
C SER A 159 -10.39 37.29 -23.42
#